data_AF-A0A358EPS9-F1
#
_entry.id   AF-A0A358EPS9-F1
#
_cell.length_a   1.000
_cell.length_b   1.000
_cell.length_c   1.000
_cell.angle_alpha   90.00
_cell.angle_beta   90.00
_cell.angle_gamma   90.00
#
_symmetry.space_group_name_H-M   'P 1'
#
loop_
_entity.id
_entity.type
_entity.pdbx_description
1 polymer ?
#
loop_
_entity_poly.entity_id
_entity_poly.type
_entity_poly.pdbx_seq_one_letter_code
_entity_poly.pdbx_strand_id
1 'polypeptide(L)'
;MAWYKQLHWQIIIGMVLGALYGILAANQGWSEFTQNWISPFGEIFLNLLKLIAMPLVLTSLICGVASLSDFKKLSRMGGKTIGLYLATTAIAVTIGLAVVNIINPGDKLPPKTAENLQSQYQADVAKRSEVADSAKERGPLQPLVDMVPDNFFGSASSNRNMLQIVFFSLLVGIALIQIPENKRKPVFDVVNGLQEVVIKIVFIIMLIAPLGVFALIANTITSLAKDNPQQIVALLGSLGWYCAAVIIGLLIHALLVYIGLLKIFTKISVTHFLK
;
A
#
# COMPACT_ATOMS: atom_id res chain seq x y z
N MET A 1 20.84 -7.37 -20.26
CA MET A 1 21.25 -7.57 -18.86
C MET A 1 20.70 -8.90 -18.37
N ALA A 2 21.43 -9.65 -17.56
CA ALA A 2 20.92 -10.93 -17.04
C ALA A 2 19.65 -10.71 -16.18
N TRP A 3 18.68 -11.62 -16.26
CA TRP A 3 17.35 -11.48 -15.65
C TRP A 3 17.42 -11.22 -14.13
N TYR A 4 18.35 -11.86 -13.42
CA TYR A 4 18.55 -11.71 -11.97
C TYR A 4 19.09 -10.33 -11.53
N LYS A 5 19.58 -9.51 -12.48
CA LYS A 5 20.04 -8.14 -12.19
C LYS A 5 18.89 -7.12 -12.14
N GLN A 6 17.69 -7.51 -12.59
CA GLN A 6 16.52 -6.64 -12.52
C GLN A 6 16.01 -6.57 -11.08
N LEU A 7 15.62 -5.36 -10.66
CA LEU A 7 15.28 -5.11 -9.26
C LEU A 7 14.08 -5.93 -8.76
N HIS A 8 13.06 -6.15 -9.61
CA HIS A 8 11.91 -6.97 -9.26
C HIS A 8 12.31 -8.42 -8.95
N TRP A 9 13.27 -8.99 -9.69
CA TRP A 9 13.81 -10.32 -9.38
C TRP A 9 14.62 -10.34 -8.10
N GLN A 10 15.41 -9.30 -7.82
CA GLN A 10 16.16 -9.20 -6.57
C GLN A 10 15.23 -9.11 -5.35
N ILE A 11 14.12 -8.38 -5.46
CA ILE A 11 13.11 -8.31 -4.40
C ILE A 11 12.46 -9.68 -4.18
N ILE A 12 12.09 -10.39 -5.25
CA ILE A 12 11.52 -11.74 -5.15
C ILE A 12 12.53 -12.70 -4.49
N ILE A 13 13.79 -12.64 -4.89
CA ILE A 13 14.86 -13.45 -4.29
C ILE A 13 15.03 -13.10 -2.80
N GLY A 14 15.07 -11.81 -2.45
CA GLY A 14 15.14 -11.36 -1.06
C GLY A 14 13.95 -11.83 -0.22
N MET A 15 12.74 -11.81 -0.78
CA MET A 15 11.53 -12.32 -0.15
C MET A 15 11.61 -13.83 0.10
N VAL A 16 12.00 -14.61 -0.90
CA VAL A 16 12.14 -16.07 -0.78
C VAL A 16 13.24 -16.44 0.23
N LEU A 17 14.40 -15.80 0.14
CA LEU A 17 15.50 -16.01 1.08
C LEU A 17 15.12 -15.59 2.50
N GLY A 18 14.39 -14.49 2.66
CA GLY A 18 13.89 -14.02 3.95
C GLY A 18 12.90 -15.00 4.55
N ALA A 19 12.05 -15.60 3.71
CA ALA A 19 11.13 -16.64 4.13
C ALA A 19 11.85 -17.91 4.62
N LEU A 20 12.79 -18.41 3.82
CA LEU A 20 13.59 -19.59 4.17
C LEU A 20 14.41 -19.35 5.43
N TYR A 21 15.10 -18.20 5.51
CA TYR A 21 15.84 -17.82 6.71
C TYR A 21 14.92 -17.72 7.93
N GLY A 22 13.76 -17.06 7.81
CA GLY A 22 12.82 -16.91 8.92
C GLY A 22 12.34 -18.25 9.49
N ILE A 23 12.04 -19.23 8.62
CA ILE A 23 11.65 -20.58 9.03
C ILE A 23 12.81 -21.29 9.74
N LEU A 24 14.01 -21.20 9.19
CA LEU A 24 15.21 -21.81 9.79
C LEU A 24 15.55 -21.17 11.15
N ALA A 25 15.54 -19.84 11.23
CA ALA A 25 15.81 -19.08 12.43
C ALA A 25 14.78 -19.39 13.53
N ALA A 26 13.50 -19.51 13.17
CA ALA A 26 12.45 -19.91 14.08
C ALA A 26 12.66 -21.32 14.66
N ASN A 27 13.00 -22.29 13.81
CA ASN A 27 13.24 -23.67 14.25
C ASN A 27 14.48 -23.80 15.15
N GLN A 28 15.52 -23.00 14.89
CA GLN A 28 16.78 -23.03 15.63
C GLN A 28 16.81 -22.09 16.85
N GLY A 29 15.71 -21.39 17.14
CA GLY A 29 15.62 -20.46 18.27
C GLY A 29 16.39 -19.14 18.09
N TRP A 30 16.76 -18.77 16.87
CA TRP A 30 17.48 -17.51 16.54
C TRP A 30 16.56 -16.29 16.44
N SER A 31 15.36 -16.35 17.02
CA SER A 31 14.36 -15.29 16.96
C SER A 31 14.87 -13.99 17.57
N GLU A 32 15.61 -14.06 18.69
CA GLU A 32 16.20 -12.88 19.33
C GLU A 32 17.31 -12.24 18.47
N PHE A 33 18.18 -13.06 17.88
CA PHE A 33 19.19 -12.57 16.94
C PHE A 33 18.54 -11.86 15.74
N THR A 34 17.51 -12.47 15.17
CA THR A 34 16.77 -11.89 14.04
C THR A 34 16.14 -10.56 14.41
N GLN A 35 15.55 -10.44 15.61
CA GLN A 35 14.93 -9.21 16.08
C GLN A 35 15.94 -8.09 16.33
N ASN A 36 17.10 -8.41 16.89
CA ASN A 36 18.09 -7.40 17.26
C ASN A 36 19.00 -6.98 16.09
N TRP A 37 19.27 -7.88 15.14
CA TRP A 37 20.30 -7.65 14.11
C TRP A 37 19.78 -7.66 12.67
N ILE A 38 18.63 -8.27 12.40
CA ILE A 38 18.07 -8.34 11.04
C ILE A 38 16.87 -7.41 10.89
N SER A 39 15.90 -7.49 11.80
CA SER A 39 14.69 -6.66 11.80
C SER A 39 14.95 -5.15 11.63
N PRO A 40 15.98 -4.55 12.24
CA PRO A 40 16.24 -3.11 12.08
C PRO A 40 16.42 -2.68 10.62
N PHE A 41 17.01 -3.52 9.76
CA PHE A 41 17.14 -3.22 8.33
C PHE A 41 15.78 -3.16 7.62
N GLY A 42 14.84 -4.02 8.04
CA GLY A 42 13.47 -4.00 7.54
C GLY A 42 12.71 -2.77 8.03
N GLU A 43 12.88 -2.39 9.29
CA GLU A 43 12.28 -1.19 9.86
C GLU A 43 12.80 0.09 9.20
N ILE A 44 14.12 0.20 9.01
CA ILE A 44 14.75 1.31 8.26
C ILE A 44 14.13 1.39 6.87
N PHE A 45 14.00 0.27 6.16
CA PHE A 45 13.39 0.25 4.84
C PHE A 45 11.92 0.72 4.86
N LEU A 46 11.09 0.25 5.80
CA LEU A 46 9.72 0.72 5.95
C LEU A 46 9.66 2.22 6.26
N ASN A 47 10.55 2.72 7.11
CA ASN A 47 10.60 4.13 7.47
C ASN A 47 11.02 4.99 6.28
N LEU A 48 11.96 4.52 5.45
CA LEU A 48 12.32 5.17 4.19
C LEU A 48 11.14 5.24 3.21
N LEU A 49 10.37 4.16 3.06
CA LEU A 49 9.15 4.16 2.22
C LEU A 49 8.08 5.13 2.75
N LYS A 50 7.88 5.18 4.07
CA LYS A 50 6.95 6.13 4.70
C LYS A 50 7.41 7.58 4.58
N LEU A 51 8.72 7.82 4.59
CA LEU A 51 9.32 9.15 4.48
C LEU A 51 9.05 9.77 3.10
N ILE A 52 9.18 8.98 2.03
CA ILE A 52 9.02 9.48 0.65
C ILE A 52 7.56 9.67 0.23
N ALA A 53 6.61 8.98 0.88
CA ALA A 53 5.22 8.97 0.44
C ALA A 53 4.62 10.38 0.35
N MET A 54 4.83 11.18 1.40
CA MET A 54 4.24 12.51 1.52
C MET A 54 4.85 13.53 0.54
N PRO A 55 6.19 13.71 0.46
CA PRO A 55 6.79 14.60 -0.54
C PRO A 55 6.46 14.21 -1.99
N LEU A 56 6.41 12.89 -2.27
CA LEU A 56 6.13 12.39 -3.61
C LEU A 56 4.70 12.72 -4.02
N VAL A 57 3.72 12.41 -3.17
CA VAL A 57 2.31 12.75 -3.42
C VAL A 57 2.14 14.26 -3.57
N LEU A 58 2.76 15.05 -2.69
CA LEU A 58 2.65 16.50 -2.71
C LEU A 58 3.09 17.08 -4.06
N THR A 59 4.34 16.78 -4.45
CA THR A 59 4.98 17.32 -5.66
C THR A 59 4.36 16.75 -6.93
N SER A 60 4.15 15.43 -6.98
CA SER A 60 3.59 14.75 -8.16
C SER A 60 2.18 15.22 -8.49
N LEU A 61 1.33 15.48 -7.48
CA LEU A 61 -0.03 15.97 -7.73
C LEU A 61 -0.03 17.45 -8.14
N ILE A 62 0.79 18.30 -7.52
CA ILE A 62 0.90 19.71 -7.93
C ILE A 62 1.36 19.80 -9.38
N CYS A 63 2.46 19.13 -9.74
CA CYS A 63 2.98 19.10 -11.11
C CYS A 63 2.02 18.43 -12.08
N GLY A 64 1.45 17.29 -11.69
CA GLY A 64 0.50 16.54 -12.52
C GLY A 64 -0.73 17.37 -12.86
N VAL A 65 -1.32 18.07 -11.88
CA VAL A 65 -2.46 18.95 -12.13
C VAL A 65 -2.04 20.20 -12.89
N ALA A 66 -0.97 20.89 -12.47
CA ALA A 66 -0.53 22.13 -13.11
C ALA A 66 -0.04 21.95 -14.56
N SER A 67 0.33 20.72 -14.95
CA SER A 67 0.66 20.35 -16.34
C SER A 67 -0.57 20.36 -17.26
N LEU A 68 -1.78 20.35 -16.71
CA LEU A 68 -3.02 20.42 -17.48
C LEU A 68 -3.26 21.85 -17.95
N SER A 69 -3.59 22.00 -19.24
CA SER A 69 -3.76 23.30 -19.89
C SER A 69 -4.99 24.08 -19.38
N ASP A 70 -6.01 23.40 -18.85
CA ASP A 70 -7.24 24.03 -18.40
C ASP A 70 -7.95 23.22 -17.29
N PHE A 71 -8.76 23.93 -16.49
CA PHE A 71 -9.53 23.36 -15.38
C PHE A 71 -10.65 22.41 -15.84
N LYS A 72 -11.24 22.61 -17.02
CA LYS A 72 -12.36 21.78 -17.52
C LYS A 72 -11.90 20.35 -17.78
N LYS A 73 -10.69 20.17 -18.32
CA LYS A 73 -10.06 18.85 -18.51
C LYS A 73 -9.85 18.17 -17.16
N LEU A 74 -9.35 18.89 -16.16
CA LEU A 74 -9.17 18.33 -14.81
C LEU A 74 -10.50 17.87 -14.20
N SER A 75 -11.53 18.73 -14.18
CA SER A 75 -12.86 18.39 -13.65
C SER A 75 -13.44 17.14 -14.31
N ARG A 76 -13.37 17.07 -15.65
CA ARG A 76 -13.88 15.92 -16.41
C ARG A 76 -13.08 14.64 -16.15
N MET A 77 -11.76 14.73 -16.04
CA MET A 77 -10.93 13.57 -15.71
C MET A 77 -11.15 13.11 -14.28
N GLY A 78 -11.14 14.04 -13.31
CA GLY A 78 -11.36 13.75 -11.90
C GLY A 78 -12.69 13.05 -11.64
N GLY A 79 -13.80 13.57 -12.19
CA GLY A 79 -15.12 12.95 -12.04
C GLY A 79 -15.18 11.53 -12.62
N LYS A 80 -14.59 11.31 -13.81
CA LYS A 80 -14.51 9.96 -14.41
C LYS A 80 -13.65 9.01 -13.58
N THR A 81 -12.52 9.49 -13.05
CA THR A 81 -11.62 8.71 -12.21
C THR A 81 -12.26 8.32 -10.88
N ILE A 82 -12.96 9.25 -10.22
CA ILE A 82 -13.68 8.96 -8.96
C ILE A 82 -14.76 7.91 -9.22
N GLY A 83 -15.59 8.10 -10.25
CA GLY A 83 -16.64 7.14 -10.60
C GLY A 83 -16.07 5.75 -10.92
N LEU A 84 -14.98 5.71 -11.69
CA LEU A 84 -14.28 4.46 -12.00
C LEU A 84 -13.76 3.78 -10.73
N TYR A 85 -13.06 4.51 -9.86
CA TYR A 85 -12.48 3.94 -8.64
C TYR A 85 -13.55 3.47 -7.66
N LEU A 86 -14.65 4.19 -7.49
CA LEU A 86 -15.76 3.75 -6.65
C LEU A 86 -16.36 2.45 -7.19
N ALA A 87 -16.61 2.38 -8.49
CA ALA A 87 -17.15 1.18 -9.13
C ALA A 87 -16.18 -0.02 -9.01
N THR A 88 -14.90 0.16 -9.35
CA THR A 88 -13.93 -0.94 -9.26
C THR A 88 -13.69 -1.38 -7.83
N THR A 89 -13.70 -0.46 -6.87
CA THR A 89 -13.53 -0.79 -5.45
C THR A 89 -14.74 -1.56 -4.92
N ALA A 90 -15.96 -1.14 -5.25
CA ALA A 90 -17.16 -1.87 -4.89
C ALA A 90 -17.11 -3.31 -5.43
N ILE A 91 -16.76 -3.48 -6.72
CA ILE A 91 -16.61 -4.80 -7.34
C ILE A 91 -15.48 -5.60 -6.67
N ALA A 92 -14.33 -4.99 -6.36
CA ALA A 92 -13.22 -5.65 -5.68
C ALA A 92 -13.63 -6.19 -4.31
N VAL A 93 -14.34 -5.38 -3.51
CA VAL A 93 -14.86 -5.77 -2.20
C VAL A 93 -15.86 -6.92 -2.35
N THR A 94 -16.78 -6.86 -3.32
CA THR A 94 -17.73 -7.95 -3.57
C THR A 94 -17.02 -9.25 -3.95
N ILE A 95 -16.01 -9.21 -4.83
CA ILE A 95 -15.20 -10.38 -5.19
C ILE A 95 -14.46 -10.92 -3.97
N GLY A 96 -13.81 -10.05 -3.20
CA GLY A 96 -13.07 -10.44 -1.99
C GLY A 96 -13.98 -11.12 -0.95
N LEU A 97 -15.16 -10.54 -0.70
CA LEU A 97 -16.17 -11.13 0.18
C LEU A 97 -16.66 -12.47 -0.36
N ALA A 98 -16.96 -12.59 -1.65
CA ALA A 98 -17.40 -13.84 -2.25
C ALA A 98 -16.34 -14.94 -2.08
N VAL A 99 -15.07 -14.65 -2.42
CA VAL A 99 -13.97 -15.63 -2.32
C VAL A 99 -13.73 -16.05 -0.87
N VAL A 100 -13.72 -15.11 0.08
CA VAL A 100 -13.50 -15.43 1.50
C VAL A 100 -14.64 -16.28 2.07
N ASN A 101 -15.90 -15.97 1.77
CA ASN A 101 -17.05 -16.75 2.26
C ASN A 101 -17.18 -18.14 1.60
N ILE A 102 -16.54 -18.36 0.45
CA ILE A 102 -16.47 -19.68 -0.19
C ILE A 102 -15.34 -20.53 0.39
N ILE A 103 -14.15 -19.94 0.57
CA ILE A 103 -12.95 -20.68 1.01
C ILE A 103 -12.95 -20.88 2.54
N ASN A 104 -13.55 -19.94 3.29
CA ASN A 104 -13.57 -19.92 4.76
C ASN A 104 -12.20 -20.29 5.38
N PRO A 105 -11.14 -19.51 5.10
CA PRO A 105 -9.79 -19.86 5.54
C PRO A 105 -9.65 -19.87 7.07
N GLY A 106 -10.55 -19.20 7.80
CA GLY A 106 -10.61 -19.20 9.26
C GLY A 106 -10.88 -20.58 9.86
N ASP A 107 -11.73 -21.39 9.23
CA ASP A 107 -12.07 -22.75 9.71
C ASP A 107 -10.90 -23.74 9.56
N LYS A 108 -9.85 -23.34 8.85
CA LYS A 108 -8.62 -24.11 8.67
C LYS A 108 -7.58 -23.83 9.77
N LEU A 109 -7.89 -22.97 10.74
CA LEU A 109 -7.04 -22.72 11.91
C LEU A 109 -7.30 -23.77 13.01
N PRO A 110 -6.25 -24.35 13.63
CA PRO A 110 -6.44 -25.19 14.81
C PRO A 110 -7.12 -24.39 15.95
N PRO A 111 -8.09 -24.98 16.69
CA PRO A 111 -8.88 -24.25 17.69
C PRO A 111 -8.05 -23.53 18.76
N LYS A 112 -7.02 -24.19 19.28
CA LYS A 112 -6.09 -23.61 20.27
C LYS A 112 -5.32 -22.41 19.72
N THR A 113 -5.00 -22.41 18.43
CA THR A 113 -4.30 -21.33 17.75
C THR A 113 -5.23 -20.13 17.53
N ALA A 114 -6.50 -20.39 17.19
CA ALA A 114 -7.52 -19.34 17.07
C ALA A 114 -7.77 -18.63 18.42
N GLU A 115 -7.87 -19.38 19.52
CA GLU A 115 -8.03 -18.82 20.88
C GLU A 115 -6.80 -17.99 21.32
N ASN A 116 -5.59 -18.45 21.04
CA ASN A 116 -4.36 -17.72 21.33
C ASN A 116 -4.26 -16.41 20.52
N LEU A 117 -4.61 -16.44 19.23
CA LEU A 117 -4.65 -15.24 18.40
C LEU A 117 -5.73 -14.26 18.89
N GLN A 118 -6.90 -14.76 19.27
CA GLN A 118 -7.99 -13.92 19.75
C GLN A 118 -7.64 -13.23 21.07
N SER A 119 -6.95 -13.91 21.99
CA SER A 119 -6.48 -13.32 23.25
C SER A 119 -5.33 -12.33 23.04
N GLN A 120 -4.37 -12.65 22.17
CA GLN A 120 -3.23 -11.78 21.85
C GLN A 120 -3.66 -10.46 21.18
N TYR A 121 -4.67 -10.50 20.31
CA TYR A 121 -5.17 -9.33 19.59
C TYR A 121 -6.44 -8.71 20.20
N GLN A 122 -6.90 -9.16 21.37
CA GLN A 122 -8.15 -8.70 21.98
C GLN A 122 -8.18 -7.18 22.21
N ALA A 123 -7.06 -6.60 22.65
CA ALA A 123 -6.91 -5.16 22.85
C ALA A 123 -6.97 -4.37 21.54
N ASP A 124 -6.41 -4.91 20.46
CA ASP A 124 -6.50 -4.31 19.12
C ASP A 124 -7.93 -4.38 18.56
N VAL A 125 -8.64 -5.49 18.81
CA VAL A 125 -10.05 -5.64 18.43
C VAL A 125 -10.92 -4.61 19.15
N ALA A 126 -10.75 -4.44 20.46
CA ALA A 126 -11.49 -3.43 21.24
C ALA A 126 -11.28 -2.01 20.69
N LYS A 127 -10.02 -1.64 20.43
CA LYS A 127 -9.67 -0.34 19.84
C LYS A 127 -10.26 -0.15 18.44
N ARG A 128 -10.29 -1.20 17.62
CA ARG A 128 -10.90 -1.16 16.28
C ARG A 128 -12.42 -1.09 16.33
N SER A 129 -13.05 -1.72 17.31
CA SER A 129 -14.50 -1.63 17.54
C SER A 129 -14.90 -0.19 17.88
N GLU A 130 -14.17 0.46 18.77
CA GLU A 130 -14.41 1.86 19.14
C GLU A 130 -14.33 2.79 17.92
N VAL A 131 -13.34 2.58 17.04
CA VAL A 131 -13.23 3.32 15.77
C VAL A 131 -14.41 3.04 14.84
N ALA A 132 -14.91 1.81 14.80
CA ALA A 132 -16.05 1.41 13.97
C ALA A 132 -17.36 1.99 14.49
N ASP A 133 -17.58 2.01 15.80
CA ASP A 133 -18.74 2.62 16.43
C ASP A 133 -18.70 4.15 16.24
N SER A 134 -17.53 4.77 16.44
CA SER A 134 -17.28 6.17 16.09
C SER A 134 -17.47 6.44 14.59
N ALA A 135 -17.40 5.44 13.70
CA ALA A 135 -17.68 5.61 12.27
C ALA A 135 -19.18 5.52 11.95
N LYS A 136 -19.96 4.76 12.72
CA LYS A 136 -21.43 4.70 12.59
C LYS A 136 -22.08 6.00 13.01
N GLU A 137 -21.50 6.70 13.99
CA GLU A 137 -21.98 7.99 14.49
C GLU A 137 -21.60 9.17 13.60
N ARG A 138 -20.69 8.98 12.63
CA ARG A 138 -20.30 10.04 11.70
C ARG A 138 -21.41 10.35 10.72
N GLY A 139 -21.63 11.65 10.48
CA GLY A 139 -22.53 12.10 9.42
C GLY A 139 -22.03 11.67 8.02
N PRO A 140 -22.94 11.49 7.04
CA PRO A 140 -22.59 10.96 5.71
C PRO A 140 -21.59 11.83 4.94
N LEU A 141 -21.50 13.13 5.25
CA LEU A 141 -20.58 14.07 4.62
C LEU A 141 -19.31 14.31 5.44
N GLN A 142 -19.16 13.72 6.63
CA GLN A 142 -17.99 13.92 7.48
C GLN A 142 -16.67 13.59 6.76
N PRO A 143 -16.55 12.54 5.93
CA PRO A 143 -15.32 12.28 5.18
C PRO A 143 -14.92 13.40 4.22
N LEU A 144 -15.89 14.19 3.71
CA LEU A 144 -15.60 15.36 2.88
C LEU A 144 -15.11 16.55 3.70
N VAL A 145 -15.60 16.68 4.94
CA VAL A 145 -15.13 17.70 5.88
C VAL A 145 -13.70 17.37 6.33
N ASP A 146 -13.43 16.13 6.73
CA ASP A 146 -12.12 15.66 7.20
C ASP A 146 -11.02 15.74 6.12
N MET A 147 -11.42 15.78 4.84
CA MET A 147 -10.52 15.95 3.70
C MET A 147 -9.91 17.34 3.65
N VAL A 148 -10.59 18.38 4.16
CA VAL A 148 -10.11 19.76 4.14
C VAL A 148 -9.30 20.02 5.42
N PRO A 149 -7.97 20.21 5.33
CA PRO A 149 -7.18 20.55 6.50
C PRO A 149 -7.43 21.99 6.96
N ASP A 150 -7.38 22.21 8.26
CA ASP A 150 -7.28 23.53 8.88
C ASP A 150 -5.84 24.08 8.83
N ASN A 151 -4.84 23.20 8.82
CA ASN A 151 -3.41 23.56 8.78
C ASN A 151 -2.56 22.61 7.93
N PHE A 152 -1.87 23.14 6.91
CA PHE A 152 -0.99 22.37 6.03
C PHE A 152 0.16 21.68 6.77
N PHE A 153 0.87 22.38 7.66
CA PHE A 153 2.04 21.82 8.35
C PHE A 153 1.64 20.72 9.35
N GLY A 154 0.50 20.89 10.01
CA GLY A 154 -0.12 19.86 10.85
C GLY A 154 -0.40 18.58 10.04
N SER A 155 -1.04 18.72 8.87
CA SER A 155 -1.27 17.59 7.97
C SER A 155 0.04 16.97 7.45
N ALA A 156 1.04 17.79 7.14
CA ALA A 156 2.32 17.34 6.59
C ALA A 156 3.16 16.52 7.59
N SER A 157 2.92 16.69 8.89
CA SER A 157 3.65 16.01 9.96
C SER A 157 3.33 14.51 10.10
N SER A 158 2.21 14.05 9.53
CA SER A 158 1.71 12.68 9.74
C SER A 158 1.20 12.05 8.46
N ASN A 159 1.72 10.86 8.16
CA ASN A 159 1.23 10.03 7.06
C ASN A 159 -0.26 9.65 7.19
N ARG A 160 -0.88 9.79 8.37
CA ARG A 160 -2.32 9.55 8.55
C ARG A 160 -3.18 10.61 7.84
N ASN A 161 -2.63 11.80 7.63
CA ASN A 161 -3.32 12.93 7.03
C ASN A 161 -3.07 13.03 5.52
N MET A 162 -2.67 11.94 4.87
CA MET A 162 -2.32 11.93 3.45
C MET A 162 -3.45 12.44 2.55
N LEU A 163 -4.71 12.16 2.89
CA LEU A 163 -5.87 12.66 2.14
C LEU A 163 -5.96 14.20 2.15
N GLN A 164 -5.61 14.83 3.26
CA GLN A 164 -5.59 16.29 3.38
C GLN A 164 -4.48 16.90 2.51
N ILE A 165 -3.35 16.20 2.40
CA ILE A 165 -2.22 16.64 1.57
C ILE A 165 -2.55 16.48 0.09
N VAL A 166 -3.22 15.40 -0.29
CA VAL A 166 -3.80 15.24 -1.64
C VAL A 166 -4.72 16.42 -1.96
N PHE A 167 -5.64 16.77 -1.06
CA PHE A 167 -6.55 17.89 -1.25
C PHE A 167 -5.82 19.22 -1.43
N PHE A 168 -4.86 19.52 -0.55
CA PHE A 168 -4.04 20.72 -0.65
C PHE A 168 -3.23 20.76 -1.96
N SER A 169 -2.59 19.66 -2.37
CA SER A 169 -1.85 19.57 -3.62
C SER A 169 -2.72 19.84 -4.84
N LEU A 170 -3.95 19.30 -4.86
CA LEU A 170 -4.89 19.54 -5.94
C LEU A 170 -5.28 21.02 -5.99
N LEU A 171 -5.56 21.65 -4.85
CA LEU A 171 -5.85 23.09 -4.78
C LEU A 171 -4.69 23.94 -5.29
N VAL A 172 -3.46 23.66 -4.87
CA VAL A 172 -2.26 24.37 -5.34
C VAL A 172 -2.07 24.18 -6.85
N GLY A 173 -2.21 22.95 -7.35
CA GLY A 173 -2.13 22.66 -8.78
C GLY A 173 -3.20 23.42 -9.59
N ILE A 174 -4.44 23.46 -9.10
CA ILE A 174 -5.54 24.22 -9.73
C ILE A 174 -5.27 25.72 -9.71
N ALA A 175 -4.78 26.27 -8.60
CA ALA A 175 -4.46 27.68 -8.47
C ALA A 175 -3.34 28.09 -9.43
N LEU A 176 -2.30 27.25 -9.61
CA LEU A 176 -1.23 27.50 -10.58
C LEU A 176 -1.76 27.64 -12.02
N ILE A 177 -2.76 26.85 -12.43
CA ILE A 177 -3.35 26.94 -13.77
C ILE A 177 -4.03 28.30 -14.00
N GLN A 178 -4.60 28.90 -12.95
CA GLN A 178 -5.34 30.16 -13.02
C GLN A 178 -4.43 31.40 -12.99
N ILE A 179 -3.14 31.23 -12.71
CA ILE A 179 -2.16 32.31 -12.65
C ILE A 179 -1.52 32.50 -14.05
N PRO A 180 -1.26 33.75 -14.49
CA PRO A 180 -0.52 34.02 -15.72
C PRO A 180 0.82 33.30 -15.80
N GLU A 181 1.19 32.84 -16.99
CA GLU A 181 2.33 31.93 -17.20
C GLU A 181 3.65 32.49 -16.63
N ASN A 182 3.90 33.78 -16.82
CA ASN A 182 5.10 34.47 -16.33
C ASN A 182 5.26 34.42 -14.80
N LYS A 183 4.15 34.32 -14.05
CA LYS A 183 4.18 34.21 -12.58
C LYS A 183 4.14 32.75 -12.10
N ARG A 184 3.44 31.87 -12.82
CA ARG A 184 3.33 30.46 -12.42
C ARG A 184 4.59 29.65 -12.74
N LYS A 185 5.29 29.98 -13.84
CA LYS A 185 6.42 29.18 -14.35
C LYS A 185 7.54 29.00 -13.32
N PRO A 186 8.04 30.06 -12.62
CA PRO A 186 9.08 29.88 -11.61
C PRO A 186 8.65 28.95 -10.46
N VAL A 187 7.39 29.04 -10.02
CA VAL A 187 6.85 28.18 -8.96
C VAL A 187 6.74 26.74 -9.45
N PHE A 188 6.21 26.53 -10.65
CA PHE A 188 6.09 25.21 -11.25
C PHE A 188 7.47 24.56 -11.44
N ASP A 189 8.47 25.29 -11.93
CA ASP A 189 9.81 24.76 -12.17
C ASP A 189 10.49 24.33 -10.87
N VAL A 190 10.28 25.05 -9.75
CA VAL A 190 10.75 24.64 -8.41
C VAL A 190 10.07 23.35 -7.95
N VAL A 191 8.74 23.25 -8.06
CA VAL A 191 8.02 22.04 -7.63
C VAL A 191 8.38 20.85 -8.51
N ASN A 192 8.57 21.08 -9.82
CA ASN A 192 9.00 20.05 -10.76
C ASN A 192 10.44 19.57 -10.47
N GLY A 193 11.36 20.49 -10.18
CA GLY A 193 12.70 20.14 -9.71
C GLY A 193 12.67 19.32 -8.42
N LEU A 194 11.79 19.67 -7.48
CA LEU A 194 11.59 18.90 -6.25
C LEU A 194 11.01 17.51 -6.54
N GLN A 195 10.05 17.38 -7.45
CA GLN A 195 9.51 16.09 -7.89
C GLN A 195 10.62 15.18 -8.41
N GLU A 196 11.50 15.68 -9.29
CA GLU A 196 12.62 14.92 -9.85
C GLU A 196 13.60 14.46 -8.75
N VAL A 197 13.89 15.32 -7.78
CA VAL A 197 14.72 14.96 -6.62
C VAL A 197 14.06 13.84 -5.80
N VAL A 198 12.76 13.95 -5.51
CA VAL A 198 12.03 12.92 -4.75
C VAL A 198 12.01 11.59 -5.52
N ILE A 199 11.75 11.61 -6.83
CA ILE A 199 11.83 10.42 -7.69
C ILE A 199 13.23 9.81 -7.64
N LYS A 200 14.29 10.62 -7.63
CA LYS A 200 15.66 10.11 -7.50
C LYS A 200 15.92 9.44 -6.15
N ILE A 201 15.39 10.00 -5.06
CA ILE A 201 15.44 9.39 -3.72
C ILE A 201 14.71 8.04 -3.71
N VAL A 202 13.54 7.94 -4.37
CA VAL A 202 12.82 6.66 -4.54
C VAL A 202 13.73 5.61 -5.16
N PHE A 203 14.43 5.93 -6.26
CA PHE A 203 15.36 4.99 -6.89
C PHE A 203 16.49 4.55 -5.97
N ILE A 204 17.03 5.43 -5.13
CA ILE A 204 18.09 5.09 -4.17
C ILE A 204 17.55 4.14 -3.10
N ILE A 205 16.39 4.43 -2.51
CA ILE A 205 15.75 3.57 -1.51
C ILE A 205 15.46 2.18 -2.10
N MET A 206 15.02 2.14 -3.34
CA MET A 206 14.72 0.90 -4.06
C MET A 206 15.94 -0.01 -4.22
N LEU A 207 17.18 0.51 -4.22
CA LEU A 207 18.39 -0.34 -4.23
C LEU A 207 18.55 -1.17 -2.94
N ILE A 208 18.03 -0.68 -1.82
CA ILE A 208 18.08 -1.36 -0.51
C ILE A 208 16.89 -2.32 -0.36
N ALA A 209 15.87 -2.24 -1.22
CA ALA A 209 14.65 -3.01 -1.13
C ALA A 209 14.85 -4.54 -1.02
N PRO A 210 15.78 -5.19 -1.74
CA PRO A 210 15.99 -6.63 -1.58
C PRO A 210 16.39 -7.03 -0.15
N LEU A 211 17.25 -6.23 0.50
CA LEU A 211 17.68 -6.45 1.87
C LEU A 211 16.56 -6.09 2.87
N GLY A 212 15.86 -4.98 2.64
CA GLY A 212 14.75 -4.56 3.48
C GLY A 212 13.61 -5.57 3.49
N VAL A 213 13.21 -6.09 2.32
CA VAL A 213 12.17 -7.11 2.18
C VAL A 213 12.62 -8.44 2.80
N PHE A 214 13.88 -8.85 2.62
CA PHE A 214 14.44 -10.01 3.32
C PHE A 214 14.25 -9.88 4.84
N ALA A 215 14.68 -8.76 5.41
CA ALA A 215 14.62 -8.51 6.85
C ALA A 215 13.19 -8.44 7.38
N LEU A 216 12.28 -7.83 6.62
CA LEU A 216 10.86 -7.76 6.98
C LEU A 216 10.22 -9.15 7.04
N ILE A 217 10.40 -9.97 5.99
CA ILE A 217 9.84 -11.32 5.96
C ILE A 217 10.45 -12.21 7.04
N ALA A 218 11.77 -12.14 7.24
CA ALA A 218 12.46 -12.86 8.30
C ALA A 218 11.90 -12.50 9.69
N ASN A 219 11.72 -11.21 9.97
CA ASN A 219 11.16 -10.74 11.24
C ASN A 219 9.71 -11.18 11.41
N THR A 220 8.88 -11.05 10.36
CA THR A 220 7.47 -11.49 10.42
C THR A 220 7.35 -12.98 10.73
N ILE A 221 8.16 -13.84 10.10
CA ILE A 221 8.08 -15.29 10.35
C ILE A 221 8.59 -15.62 11.76
N THR A 222 9.71 -15.05 12.18
CA THR A 222 10.29 -15.34 13.52
C THR A 222 9.44 -14.78 14.66
N SER A 223 8.75 -13.66 14.48
CA SER A 223 7.81 -13.12 15.47
C SER A 223 6.56 -13.98 15.60
N LEU A 224 6.01 -14.50 14.49
CA LEU A 224 4.90 -15.44 14.50
C LEU A 224 5.28 -16.78 15.14
N ALA A 225 6.53 -17.20 15.00
CA ALA A 225 7.02 -18.48 15.51
C ALA A 225 7.45 -18.47 16.98
N LYS A 226 7.69 -17.28 17.57
CA LYS A 226 8.26 -17.11 18.91
C LYS A 226 7.46 -17.84 20.00
N ASP A 227 6.14 -17.92 19.83
CA ASP A 227 5.23 -18.44 20.85
C ASP A 227 4.95 -19.95 20.68
N ASN A 228 5.09 -20.52 19.48
CA ASN A 228 4.79 -21.95 19.24
C ASN A 228 5.60 -22.55 18.06
N PRO A 229 6.89 -22.90 18.25
CA PRO A 229 7.75 -23.45 17.20
C PRO A 229 7.21 -24.75 16.57
N GLN A 230 6.54 -25.61 17.34
CA GLN A 230 5.93 -26.83 16.82
C GLN A 230 4.66 -26.59 15.97
N GLN A 231 4.06 -25.39 16.01
CA GLN A 231 2.84 -25.05 15.25
C GLN A 231 3.11 -24.25 13.98
N ILE A 232 4.38 -23.96 13.64
CA ILE A 232 4.75 -23.16 12.46
C ILE A 232 4.14 -23.75 11.19
N VAL A 233 4.21 -25.07 10.99
CA VAL A 233 3.67 -25.72 9.78
C VAL A 233 2.14 -25.60 9.72
N ALA A 234 1.45 -25.70 10.86
CA ALA A 234 0.01 -25.53 10.92
C ALA A 234 -0.41 -24.06 10.68
N LEU A 235 0.28 -23.11 11.30
CA LEU A 235 0.08 -21.67 11.11
C LEU A 235 0.37 -21.23 9.67
N LEU A 236 1.47 -21.69 9.08
CA LEU A 236 1.80 -21.45 7.68
C LEU A 236 0.79 -22.12 6.73
N GLY A 237 0.24 -23.28 7.11
CA GLY A 237 -0.83 -23.95 6.37
C GLY A 237 -2.12 -23.14 6.35
N SER A 238 -2.58 -22.66 7.51
CA SER A 238 -3.79 -21.83 7.60
C SER A 238 -3.60 -20.45 6.97
N LEU A 239 -2.43 -19.82 7.18
CA LEU A 239 -2.04 -18.60 6.49
C LEU A 239 -1.94 -18.84 4.97
N GLY A 240 -1.52 -20.02 4.55
CA GLY A 240 -1.50 -20.46 3.15
C GLY A 240 -2.89 -20.42 2.52
N TRP A 241 -3.93 -20.89 3.23
CA TRP A 241 -5.32 -20.77 2.77
C TRP A 241 -5.81 -19.34 2.68
N TYR A 242 -5.45 -18.49 3.65
CA TYR A 242 -5.74 -17.06 3.58
C TYR A 242 -5.04 -16.40 2.38
N CYS A 243 -3.74 -16.64 2.21
CA CYS A 243 -2.96 -16.16 1.07
C CYS A 243 -3.53 -16.65 -0.26
N ALA A 244 -3.95 -17.92 -0.35
CA ALA A 244 -4.60 -18.48 -1.52
C ALA A 244 -5.92 -17.75 -1.83
N ALA A 245 -6.76 -17.50 -0.81
CA ALA A 245 -7.99 -16.74 -1.00
C ALA A 245 -7.73 -15.32 -1.51
N VAL A 246 -6.73 -14.62 -0.95
CA VAL A 246 -6.32 -13.29 -1.42
C VAL A 246 -5.81 -13.36 -2.86
N ILE A 247 -4.91 -14.29 -3.18
CA ILE A 247 -4.36 -14.45 -4.54
C ILE A 247 -5.47 -14.76 -5.55
N ILE A 248 -6.40 -15.65 -5.21
CA ILE A 248 -7.57 -15.96 -6.06
C ILE A 248 -8.42 -14.72 -6.27
N GLY A 249 -8.74 -13.98 -5.20
CA GLY A 249 -9.50 -12.72 -5.30
C GLY A 249 -8.80 -11.68 -6.18
N LEU A 250 -7.49 -11.50 -6.00
CA LEU A 250 -6.67 -10.59 -6.82
C LEU A 250 -6.62 -11.03 -8.28
N LEU A 251 -6.47 -12.32 -8.56
CA LEU A 251 -6.47 -12.87 -9.91
C LEU A 251 -7.82 -12.69 -10.59
N ILE A 252 -8.92 -13.01 -9.90
CA ILE A 252 -10.29 -12.80 -10.42
C ILE A 252 -10.51 -11.31 -10.72
N HIS A 253 -10.13 -10.42 -9.80
CA HIS A 253 -10.29 -8.98 -10.01
C HIS A 253 -9.43 -8.47 -11.17
N ALA A 254 -8.15 -8.88 -11.26
CA ALA A 254 -7.27 -8.49 -12.35
C ALA A 254 -7.78 -8.99 -13.72
N LEU A 255 -8.21 -10.25 -13.80
CA LEU A 255 -8.64 -10.86 -15.06
C LEU A 255 -10.04 -10.41 -15.50
N LEU A 256 -10.99 -10.26 -14.58
CA LEU A 256 -12.36 -9.87 -14.93
C LEU A 256 -12.51 -8.36 -15.03
N VAL A 257 -12.01 -7.62 -14.03
CA VAL A 257 -12.23 -6.18 -13.94
C VAL A 257 -11.19 -5.43 -14.75
N TYR A 258 -9.89 -5.59 -14.47
CA TYR A 258 -8.87 -4.78 -15.15
C TYR A 258 -8.72 -5.14 -16.63
N ILE A 259 -8.61 -6.43 -16.98
CA ILE A 259 -8.55 -6.83 -18.39
C ILE A 259 -9.89 -6.57 -19.10
N GLY A 260 -11.03 -6.73 -18.41
CA GLY A 260 -12.35 -6.41 -18.94
C GLY A 260 -12.46 -4.92 -19.31
N LEU A 261 -12.11 -4.03 -18.38
CA LEU A 261 -12.07 -2.58 -18.61
C LEU A 261 -11.09 -2.22 -19.72
N LEU A 262 -9.89 -2.82 -19.75
CA LEU A 262 -8.90 -2.60 -20.80
C LEU A 262 -9.49 -2.91 -22.18
N LYS A 263 -10.13 -4.08 -22.34
CA LYS A 263 -10.70 -4.50 -23.64
C LYS A 263 -11.92 -3.67 -24.06
N ILE A 264 -12.75 -3.24 -23.11
CA ILE A 264 -13.97 -2.47 -23.40
C ILE A 264 -13.63 -1.01 -23.74
N PHE A 265 -12.72 -0.39 -22.99
CA PHE A 265 -12.47 1.06 -23.06
C PHE A 265 -11.20 1.43 -23.84
N THR A 266 -10.33 0.46 -24.16
CA THR A 266 -9.06 0.75 -24.84
C THR A 266 -8.80 -0.20 -26.00
N LYS A 267 -7.91 0.20 -26.91
CA LYS A 267 -7.42 -0.62 -28.03
C LYS A 267 -6.08 -1.32 -27.71
N ILE A 268 -5.63 -1.24 -26.46
CA ILE A 268 -4.32 -1.77 -26.06
C ILE A 268 -4.42 -3.29 -25.93
N SER A 269 -3.45 -4.02 -26.49
CA SER A 269 -3.40 -5.47 -26.35
C SER A 269 -3.06 -5.88 -24.90
N VAL A 270 -3.70 -6.94 -24.42
CA VAL A 270 -3.52 -7.43 -23.04
C VAL A 270 -2.06 -7.78 -22.75
N THR A 271 -1.37 -8.36 -23.73
CA THR A 271 0.04 -8.75 -23.60
C THR A 271 1.00 -7.56 -23.55
N HIS A 272 0.60 -6.41 -24.10
CA HIS A 272 1.38 -5.19 -23.97
C HIS A 272 1.16 -4.53 -22.60
N PHE A 273 -0.07 -4.59 -22.06
CA PHE A 273 -0.38 -4.00 -20.77
C PHE A 273 0.24 -4.76 -19.57
N LEU A 274 0.39 -6.08 -19.67
CA LEU A 274 0.92 -6.92 -18.58
C LEU A 274 2.46 -7.04 -18.56
N LYS A 275 3.17 -6.47 -19.54
CA LYS A 275 4.64 -6.49 -19.62
C LYS A 275 5.24 -5.31 -18.89
#